data_AF-A0A9E0DFQ8-F1
#
_entry.id   AF-A0A9E0DFQ8-F1
#
_cell.length_a   1.000
_cell.length_b   1.000
_cell.length_c   1.000
_cell.angle_alpha   90.00
_cell.angle_beta   90.00
_cell.angle_gamma   90.00
#
_symmetry.space_group_name_H-M   'P 1'
#
loop_
_entity.id
_entity.type
_entity.pdbx_description
1 polymer ?
#
loop_
_entity_poly.entity_id
_entity_poly.type
_entity_poly.pdbx_seq_one_letter_code
_entity_poly.pdbx_strand_id
1 'polypeptide(L)'
;MYDEKRVAQLDPIRAAIHGAGLPLVKIRKLNTILNALEVQLEEGGDSPEVNDLLLMALRQAVDFHLGPDRGRSILTAIGRFAVTEKKRLPDR
;
A
#
# COMPACT_ATOMS: atom_id res chain seq x y z
N MET A 1 -13.70 7.19 13.85
CA MET A 1 -12.71 8.18 14.33
C MET A 1 -11.48 7.98 13.48
N TYR A 2 -10.97 9.03 12.84
CA TYR A 2 -9.88 8.94 11.87
C TYR A 2 -8.62 8.31 12.50
N ASP A 3 -8.12 7.22 11.94
CA ASP A 3 -6.91 6.54 12.45
C ASP A 3 -5.63 7.09 11.77
N GLU A 4 -5.26 8.32 12.18
CA GLU A 4 -4.08 9.05 11.68
C GLU A 4 -2.81 8.20 11.71
N LYS A 5 -2.62 7.47 12.80
CA LYS A 5 -1.40 6.69 13.03
C LYS A 5 -1.31 5.53 12.07
N ARG A 6 -2.44 4.91 11.72
CA ARG A 6 -2.49 3.80 10.77
C ARG A 6 -2.33 4.29 9.33
N VAL A 7 -2.98 5.40 8.97
CA VAL A 7 -2.80 6.03 7.66
C VAL A 7 -1.35 6.44 7.42
N ALA A 8 -0.67 7.03 8.42
CA ALA A 8 0.73 7.42 8.32
C ALA A 8 1.69 6.24 8.03
N GLN A 9 1.29 4.99 8.29
CA GLN A 9 2.10 3.82 7.92
C GLN A 9 2.16 3.58 6.41
N LEU A 10 1.33 4.26 5.62
CA LEU A 10 1.38 4.24 4.16
C LEU A 10 2.44 5.21 3.58
N ASP A 11 2.94 6.16 4.36
CA ASP A 11 3.92 7.16 3.89
C ASP A 11 5.19 6.56 3.28
N PRO A 12 5.79 5.49 3.83
CA PRO A 12 6.94 4.84 3.19
C PRO A 12 6.60 4.28 1.80
N ILE A 13 5.37 3.82 1.58
CA ILE A 13 4.90 3.32 0.28
C ILE A 13 4.76 4.49 -0.69
N ARG A 14 4.13 5.60 -0.27
CA ARG A 14 4.02 6.84 -1.08
C ARG A 14 5.40 7.35 -1.50
N ALA A 15 6.30 7.50 -0.53
CA ALA A 15 7.65 7.99 -0.77
C ALA A 15 8.40 7.10 -1.79
N ALA A 16 8.28 5.78 -1.65
CA ALA A 16 8.90 4.83 -2.58
C ALA A 16 8.32 4.92 -4.00
N ILE A 17 7.00 5.10 -4.14
CA ILE A 17 6.34 5.30 -5.45
C ILE A 17 6.85 6.59 -6.11
N HIS A 18 6.89 7.70 -5.36
CA HIS A 18 7.37 8.98 -5.88
C HIS A 18 8.86 8.96 -6.25
N GLY A 19 9.68 8.22 -5.49
CA GLY A 19 11.11 8.06 -5.76
C GLY A 19 11.45 7.10 -6.91
N ALA A 20 10.48 6.36 -7.45
CA ALA A 20 10.73 5.31 -8.45
C ALA A 20 11.04 5.82 -9.87
N GLY A 21 10.97 7.13 -10.11
CA GLY A 21 11.24 7.73 -11.42
C GLY A 21 10.24 7.28 -12.51
N LEU A 22 9.01 6.97 -12.12
CA LEU A 22 7.94 6.56 -13.02
C LEU A 22 7.33 7.77 -13.75
N PRO A 23 6.86 7.60 -15.00
CA PRO A 23 5.97 8.57 -15.64
C PRO A 23 4.74 8.86 -14.76
N LEU A 24 4.29 10.12 -14.73
CA LEU A 24 3.20 10.58 -13.87
C LEU A 24 1.93 9.72 -13.97
N VAL A 25 1.59 9.23 -15.17
CA VAL A 25 0.43 8.35 -15.38
C VAL A 25 0.55 7.02 -14.63
N LYS A 26 1.75 6.45 -14.52
CA LYS A 26 1.99 5.20 -13.76
C LYS A 26 1.95 5.47 -12.26
N ILE A 27 2.52 6.59 -11.81
CA ILE A 27 2.41 7.04 -10.41
C ILE A 27 0.94 7.17 -10.00
N ARG A 28 0.11 7.82 -10.84
CA ARG A 28 -1.32 7.97 -10.58
C ARG A 28 -2.03 6.63 -10.42
N LYS A 29 -1.74 5.63 -11.29
CA LYS A 29 -2.33 4.28 -11.18
C LYS A 29 -2.00 3.62 -9.84
N LEU A 30 -0.74 3.68 -9.40
CA LEU A 30 -0.34 3.12 -8.12
C LEU A 30 -0.98 3.86 -6.94
N ASN A 31 -1.03 5.19 -7.01
CA ASN A 31 -1.65 6.01 -5.98
C ASN A 31 -3.16 5.81 -5.88
N THR A 32 -3.86 5.51 -6.98
CA THR A 32 -5.30 5.17 -6.91
C THR A 32 -5.54 3.94 -6.04
N ILE A 33 -4.74 2.89 -6.19
CA ILE A 33 -4.87 1.68 -5.38
C ILE A 33 -4.49 1.98 -3.92
N LEU A 34 -3.40 2.73 -3.71
CA LEU A 34 -2.96 3.10 -2.36
C LEU A 34 -3.97 3.98 -1.63
N ASN A 35 -4.63 4.90 -2.34
CA ASN A 35 -5.68 5.75 -1.76
C ASN A 35 -6.95 4.95 -1.44
N ALA A 36 -7.30 3.93 -2.23
CA ALA A 36 -8.40 3.04 -1.89
C ALA A 36 -8.12 2.28 -0.58
N LEU A 37 -6.86 1.88 -0.35
CA LEU A 37 -6.44 1.30 0.93
C LEU A 37 -6.50 2.33 2.04
N GLU A 38 -5.97 3.53 1.84
CA GLU A 38 -6.05 4.63 2.82
C GLU A 38 -7.48 4.82 3.32
N VAL A 39 -8.44 5.06 2.42
CA VAL A 39 -9.86 5.29 2.76
C VAL A 39 -10.45 4.16 3.59
N GLN A 40 -10.06 2.90 3.38
CA GLN A 40 -10.46 1.81 4.28
C GLN A 40 -9.93 2.05 5.70
N LEU A 41 -8.64 2.34 5.84
CA LEU A 41 -8.00 2.55 7.14
C LEU A 41 -8.55 3.78 7.89
N GLU A 42 -8.93 4.84 7.15
CA GLU A 42 -9.42 6.11 7.72
C GLU A 42 -10.61 5.92 8.66
N GLU A 43 -11.58 5.09 8.28
CA GLU A 43 -12.82 4.93 9.05
C GLU A 43 -12.69 3.91 10.20
N GLY A 44 -11.62 3.12 10.22
CA GLY A 44 -11.35 2.09 11.24
C GLY A 44 -12.31 0.88 11.22
N GLY A 45 -13.32 0.90 10.36
CA GLY A 45 -14.27 -0.19 10.08
C GLY A 45 -13.94 -0.96 8.81
N ASP A 46 -12.67 -0.97 8.41
CA ASP A 46 -12.20 -1.66 7.22
C ASP A 46 -12.36 -3.17 7.29
N SER A 47 -12.45 -3.79 6.12
CA SER A 47 -12.34 -5.25 5.98
C SER A 47 -10.87 -5.64 5.77
N PRO A 48 -10.29 -6.47 6.67
CA PRO A 48 -8.97 -7.03 6.47
C PRO A 48 -8.82 -7.75 5.13
N GLU A 49 -9.87 -8.44 4.70
CA GLU A 49 -9.91 -9.17 3.42
C GLU A 49 -9.85 -8.21 2.23
N VAL A 50 -10.60 -7.10 2.28
CA VAL A 50 -10.53 -6.04 1.27
C VAL A 50 -9.13 -5.40 1.24
N ASN A 51 -8.54 -5.13 2.40
CA ASN A 51 -7.20 -4.56 2.48
C ASN A 51 -6.14 -5.51 1.90
N ASP A 52 -6.23 -6.82 2.16
CA ASP A 52 -5.32 -7.82 1.60
C ASP A 52 -5.42 -7.86 0.07
N LEU A 53 -6.64 -7.77 -0.49
CA LEU A 53 -6.86 -7.68 -1.94
C LEU A 53 -6.27 -6.39 -2.53
N LEU A 54 -6.42 -5.24 -1.86
CA LEU A 54 -5.85 -3.96 -2.29
C LEU A 54 -4.31 -3.98 -2.23
N LEU A 55 -3.73 -4.55 -1.17
CA LEU A 55 -2.28 -4.75 -1.05
C LEU A 55 -1.75 -5.68 -2.14
N MET A 56 -2.46 -6.77 -2.43
CA MET A 56 -2.11 -7.68 -3.51
C MET A 56 -2.19 -6.98 -4.88
N ALA A 57 -3.25 -6.21 -5.14
CA ALA A 57 -3.39 -5.44 -6.37
C ALA A 57 -2.25 -4.42 -6.53
N LEU A 58 -1.87 -3.73 -5.44
CA LEU A 58 -0.76 -2.79 -5.46
C LEU A 58 0.57 -3.49 -5.76
N ARG A 59 0.84 -4.65 -5.18
CA ARG A 59 2.04 -5.46 -5.48
C ARG A 59 2.09 -5.86 -6.95
N GLN A 60 1.00 -6.37 -7.50
CA GLN A 60 0.92 -6.76 -8.91
C GLN A 60 1.09 -5.56 -9.84
N ALA A 61 0.51 -4.41 -9.51
CA ALA A 61 0.68 -3.19 -10.31
C ALA A 61 2.12 -2.66 -10.29
N VAL A 62 2.81 -2.75 -9.15
CA VAL A 62 4.24 -2.42 -9.03
C VAL A 62 5.07 -3.36 -9.90
N ASP A 63 4.85 -4.67 -9.79
CA ASP A 63 5.58 -5.67 -10.57
C ASP A 63 5.35 -5.48 -12.08
N PHE A 64 4.12 -5.23 -12.51
CA PHE A 64 3.80 -4.96 -13.91
C PHE A 64 4.47 -3.68 -14.45
N HIS A 65 4.62 -2.64 -13.63
CA HIS A 65 5.13 -1.34 -14.10
C HIS A 65 6.64 -1.18 -14.00
N LEU A 66 7.29 -1.86 -13.04
CA LEU A 66 8.70 -1.70 -12.71
C LEU A 66 9.48 -3.01 -12.80
N GLY A 67 8.82 -4.16 -12.71
CA GLY A 67 9.45 -5.45 -12.45
C GLY A 67 9.97 -5.59 -11.01
N PRO A 68 10.42 -6.79 -10.63
CA PRO A 68 10.77 -7.10 -9.24
C PRO A 68 11.99 -6.33 -8.73
N ASP A 69 12.97 -6.04 -9.59
CA ASP A 69 14.20 -5.36 -9.19
C ASP A 69 14.01 -3.86 -9.00
N ARG A 70 13.42 -3.16 -9.98
CA ARG A 70 13.17 -1.72 -9.84
C ARG A 70 12.02 -1.42 -8.87
N GLY A 71 11.10 -2.36 -8.68
CA GLY A 71 10.00 -2.27 -7.72
C GLY A 71 10.37 -2.64 -6.29
N ARG A 72 11.57 -3.17 -6.04
CA ARG A 72 11.97 -3.77 -4.75
C ARG A 72 11.71 -2.86 -3.53
N SER A 73 12.03 -1.57 -3.62
CA SER A 73 11.81 -0.63 -2.51
C SER A 73 10.32 -0.52 -2.14
N ILE A 74 9.46 -0.37 -3.15
CA ILE A 74 8.00 -0.29 -2.97
C ILE A 74 7.47 -1.62 -2.43
N LEU A 75 7.86 -2.74 -3.03
CA LEU A 75 7.44 -4.08 -2.60
C LEU A 75 7.85 -4.37 -1.14
N THR A 76 9.03 -3.91 -0.72
CA THR A 76 9.50 -4.01 0.67
C THR A 76 8.64 -3.18 1.61
N ALA A 77 8.30 -1.94 1.24
CA ALA A 77 7.43 -1.09 2.04
C ALA A 77 6.02 -1.70 2.20
N ILE A 78 5.43 -2.21 1.11
CA ILE A 78 4.14 -2.93 1.15
C ILE A 78 4.23 -4.18 2.04
N GLY A 79 5.33 -4.93 1.96
CA GLY A 79 5.57 -6.09 2.81
C GLY A 79 5.61 -5.73 4.30
N ARG A 80 6.34 -4.67 4.66
CA ARG A 80 6.43 -4.18 6.04
C ARG A 80 5.06 -3.74 6.58
N PHE A 81 4.32 -2.96 5.80
CA PHE A 81 2.96 -2.55 6.17
C PHE A 81 2.05 -3.76 6.41
N ALA A 82 2.03 -4.72 5.49
CA ALA A 82 1.21 -5.93 5.62
C ALA A 82 1.56 -6.75 6.88
N VAL A 83 2.83 -6.83 7.27
CA VAL A 83 3.25 -7.50 8.51
C VAL A 83 2.74 -6.75 9.75
N THR A 84 2.82 -5.41 9.75
CA THR A 84 2.29 -4.60 10.85
C THR A 84 0.77 -4.78 10.99
N GLU A 85 0.04 -4.77 9.88
CA GLU A 85 -1.41 -4.97 9.87
C GLU A 85 -1.82 -6.36 10.36
N LYS A 86 -1.09 -7.41 9.97
CA LYS A 86 -1.33 -8.76 10.50
C LYS A 86 -1.09 -8.87 12.00
N LYS A 87 -0.06 -8.21 12.54
CA LYS A 87 0.19 -8.17 14.00
C LYS A 87 -0.91 -7.43 14.76
N ARG A 88 -1.56 -6.44 14.12
CA ARG A 88 -2.71 -5.71 14.68
C ARG A 88 -3.96 -6.58 14.77
N LEU A 89 -4.10 -7.55 13.86
CA LEU A 89 -5.25 -8.44 13.72
C LEU A 89 -4.86 -9.91 14.00
N PRO A 90 -4.37 -10.25 15.20
CA PRO A 90 -3.76 -11.56 15.46
C PRO A 90 -4.74 -12.75 15.42
N ASP A 91 -6.05 -12.51 15.58
CA ASP A 91 -7.05 -13.56 15.82
C ASP A 91 -8.28 -13.47 14.87
N ARG A 92 -8.08 -13.60 13.56
CA ARG A 92 -9.15 -13.96 12.61
C ARG A 92 -8.77 -15.18 11.80
#